data_AF-A0A7Y2U7E3-F1
#
_entry.id   AF-A0A7Y2U7E3-F1
#
_cell.length_a   1.000
_cell.length_b   1.000
_cell.length_c   1.000
_cell.angle_alpha   90.00
_cell.angle_beta   90.00
_cell.angle_gamma   90.00
#
_symmetry.space_group_name_H-M   'P 1'
#
loop_
_entity.id
_entity.type
_entity.pdbx_description
1 polymer ?
#
loop_
_entity_poly.entity_id
_entity_poly.type
_entity_poly.pdbx_seq_one_letter_code
_entity_poly.pdbx_strand_id
1 'polypeptide(L)'
;MKTKFLALMTMGVSALTSQAFTIDFNALDVPLGTTVTSTSPLTVNVAGYGDVKFEVASPDVLVVASNYQNDSGTFMNSLEFDPGESVLVTFLGPLALNVDFDIIGISAGESANPVPIGFDGDEYQLDVIGGNGVGIAAISWNAVPEPSSSLLVLLGAGSLIMRRRRD
;
A
#
# COMPACT_ATOMS: atom_id res chain seq x y z
N MET A 1 -2.00 58.29 4.88
CA MET A 1 -1.71 57.01 5.55
C MET A 1 -1.64 55.92 4.49
N LYS A 2 -0.53 55.17 4.42
CA LYS A 2 -0.31 54.09 3.43
C LYS A 2 -0.71 52.76 4.08
N THR A 3 -1.85 52.20 3.72
CA THR A 3 -2.28 50.88 4.19
C THR A 3 -1.67 49.82 3.28
N LYS A 4 -0.63 49.13 3.76
CA LYS A 4 -0.05 47.96 3.09
C LYS A 4 -1.01 46.78 3.30
N PHE A 5 -1.70 46.33 2.25
CA PHE A 5 -2.60 45.17 2.33
C PHE A 5 -1.88 43.89 1.89
N LEU A 6 -1.69 43.04 2.90
CA LEU A 6 -1.86 41.59 2.92
C LEU A 6 -1.13 40.75 1.86
N ALA A 7 -0.06 40.10 2.30
CA ALA A 7 0.58 38.99 1.62
C ALA A 7 -0.44 37.86 1.41
N LEU A 8 -0.70 37.53 0.15
CA LEU A 8 -1.40 36.31 -0.24
C LEU A 8 -0.43 35.15 0.03
N MET A 9 -0.63 34.45 1.14
CA MET A 9 0.02 33.17 1.41
C MET A 9 -0.38 32.22 0.28
N THR A 10 0.50 32.06 -0.71
CA THR A 10 0.56 30.86 -1.55
C THR A 10 0.97 29.71 -0.65
N MET A 11 0.02 29.20 0.14
CA MET A 11 0.10 27.82 0.59
C MET A 11 -0.15 26.97 -0.64
N GLY A 12 0.95 26.66 -1.34
CA GLY A 12 0.99 25.50 -2.20
C GLY A 12 0.66 24.32 -1.31
N VAL A 13 -0.60 23.89 -1.35
CA VAL A 13 -0.95 22.53 -0.98
C VAL A 13 -0.27 21.68 -2.04
N SER A 14 0.98 21.30 -1.78
CA SER A 14 1.54 20.10 -2.39
C SER A 14 0.71 18.95 -1.84
N ALA A 15 -0.44 18.73 -2.47
CA ALA A 15 -1.14 17.47 -2.40
C ALA A 15 -0.09 16.46 -2.87
N LEU A 16 0.45 15.68 -1.94
CA LEU A 16 1.21 14.50 -2.27
C LEU A 16 0.21 13.59 -3.00
N THR A 17 0.20 13.68 -4.33
CA THR A 17 -0.62 12.83 -5.19
C THR A 17 0.01 11.44 -5.10
N SER A 18 -0.41 10.67 -4.10
CA SER A 18 -0.07 9.27 -4.04
C SER A 18 -0.64 8.60 -5.30
N GLN A 19 0.23 8.02 -6.14
CA GLN A 19 -0.16 7.35 -7.40
C GLN A 19 -0.37 5.86 -7.15
N ALA A 20 -1.41 5.29 -7.76
CA ALA A 20 -1.70 3.86 -7.62
C ALA A 20 -0.47 3.03 -7.99
N PHE A 21 -0.23 1.94 -7.26
CA PHE A 21 0.92 1.08 -7.48
C PHE A 21 0.57 -0.38 -7.19
N THR A 22 1.40 -1.27 -7.73
CA THR A 22 1.39 -2.69 -7.41
C THR A 22 2.80 -3.10 -7.04
N ILE A 23 2.93 -3.76 -5.90
CA ILE A 23 4.12 -4.51 -5.52
C ILE A 23 3.89 -5.93 -6.01
N ASP A 24 4.57 -6.33 -7.08
CA ASP A 24 4.49 -7.68 -7.68
C ASP A 24 5.81 -8.40 -7.46
N PHE A 25 5.80 -9.52 -6.75
CA PHE A 25 7.00 -10.29 -6.43
C PHE A 25 7.69 -10.88 -7.66
N ASN A 26 7.01 -10.97 -8.82
CA ASN A 26 7.65 -11.33 -10.09
C ASN A 26 8.45 -10.18 -10.70
N ALA A 27 8.05 -8.94 -10.41
CA ALA A 27 8.68 -7.73 -10.93
C ALA A 27 9.69 -7.12 -9.95
N LEU A 28 9.62 -7.50 -8.66
CA LEU A 28 10.57 -7.08 -7.63
C LEU A 28 11.95 -7.70 -7.87
N ASP A 29 13.00 -6.89 -7.72
CA ASP A 29 14.39 -7.35 -7.68
C ASP A 29 14.74 -7.85 -6.27
N VAL A 30 14.05 -8.90 -5.83
CA VAL A 30 14.31 -9.58 -4.55
C VAL A 30 14.73 -11.03 -4.86
N PRO A 31 15.95 -11.45 -4.47
CA PRO A 31 16.41 -12.80 -4.73
C PRO A 31 15.51 -13.87 -4.10
N LEU A 32 15.30 -14.97 -4.81
CA LEU A 32 14.66 -16.16 -4.22
C LEU A 32 15.50 -16.69 -3.04
N GLY A 33 14.82 -17.14 -1.99
CA GLY A 33 15.43 -17.52 -0.72
C GLY A 33 15.66 -16.35 0.25
N THR A 34 15.26 -15.13 -0.12
CA THR A 34 15.27 -14.01 0.83
C THR A 34 14.33 -14.31 1.99
N THR A 35 14.88 -14.34 3.21
CA THR A 35 14.12 -14.58 4.44
C THR A 35 13.62 -13.25 5.02
N VAL A 36 12.36 -13.22 5.42
CA VAL A 36 11.73 -12.11 6.13
C VAL A 36 11.49 -12.54 7.56
N THR A 37 11.94 -11.72 8.51
CA THR A 37 11.76 -11.96 9.95
C THR A 37 11.39 -10.67 10.67
N SER A 38 10.99 -10.75 11.93
CA SER A 38 10.75 -9.55 12.75
C SER A 38 12.01 -8.71 13.02
N THR A 39 13.20 -9.29 12.89
CA THR A 39 14.49 -8.57 13.07
C THR A 39 15.15 -8.18 11.75
N SER A 40 14.69 -8.75 10.64
CA SER A 40 15.14 -8.48 9.28
C SER A 40 13.93 -8.40 8.35
N PRO A 41 13.13 -7.32 8.43
CA PRO A 41 11.97 -7.14 7.59
C PRO A 41 12.37 -6.90 6.13
N LEU A 42 11.49 -7.26 5.19
CA LEU A 42 11.63 -6.85 3.80
C LEU A 42 11.00 -5.47 3.64
N THR A 43 11.73 -4.51 3.08
CA THR A 43 11.23 -3.17 2.81
C THR A 43 11.32 -2.89 1.31
N VAL A 44 10.18 -2.59 0.70
CA VAL A 44 10.05 -2.24 -0.71
C VAL A 44 9.83 -0.74 -0.83
N ASN A 45 10.74 -0.05 -1.50
CA ASN A 45 10.56 1.36 -1.81
C ASN A 45 9.68 1.52 -3.05
N VAL A 46 8.54 2.20 -2.88
CA VAL A 46 7.60 2.50 -3.96
C VAL A 46 7.77 3.96 -4.36
N ALA A 47 8.23 4.17 -5.60
CA ALA A 47 8.51 5.50 -6.12
C ALA A 47 7.26 6.40 -6.09
N GLY A 48 7.36 7.53 -5.41
CA GLY A 48 6.27 8.50 -5.28
C GLY A 48 5.25 8.19 -4.17
N TYR A 49 5.39 7.06 -3.48
CA TYR A 49 4.56 6.67 -2.34
C TYR A 49 5.34 6.72 -1.02
N GLY A 50 6.42 5.96 -0.92
CA GLY A 50 7.11 5.67 0.33
C GLY A 50 7.48 4.21 0.42
N ASP A 51 7.77 3.73 1.62
CA ASP A 51 8.16 2.35 1.85
C ASP A 51 6.95 1.49 2.24
N VAL A 52 6.96 0.24 1.81
CA VAL A 52 6.06 -0.82 2.30
C VAL A 52 6.93 -1.87 2.98
N LYS A 53 6.65 -2.12 4.25
CA LYS A 53 7.43 -3.03 5.11
C LYS A 53 6.64 -4.32 5.32
N PHE A 54 7.31 -5.44 5.11
CA PHE A 54 6.83 -6.80 5.41
C PHE A 54 7.65 -7.33 6.57
N GLU A 55 6.98 -7.72 7.64
CA GLU A 55 7.62 -8.32 8.82
C GLU A 55 6.77 -9.45 9.37
N VAL A 56 7.39 -10.37 10.10
CA VAL A 56 6.66 -11.52 10.63
C VAL A 56 5.90 -11.14 11.91
N ALA A 57 4.62 -11.54 12.02
CA ALA A 57 3.76 -11.27 13.18
C ALA A 57 3.85 -12.35 14.28
N SER A 58 4.06 -13.61 13.90
CA SER A 58 4.05 -14.80 14.77
C SER A 58 5.30 -15.63 14.47
N PRO A 59 6.00 -16.23 15.46
CA PRO A 59 7.45 -16.46 15.43
C PRO A 59 7.87 -17.51 14.41
N ASP A 60 8.01 -17.07 13.16
CA ASP A 60 8.50 -17.90 12.07
C ASP A 60 9.23 -17.05 11.00
N VAL A 61 9.65 -17.69 9.90
CA VAL A 61 10.46 -17.05 8.85
C VAL A 61 9.75 -17.21 7.52
N LEU A 62 9.26 -16.10 6.96
CA LEU A 62 8.71 -16.11 5.62
C LEU A 62 9.85 -16.10 4.59
N VAL A 63 9.60 -16.67 3.42
CA VAL A 63 10.61 -16.76 2.36
C VAL A 63 10.03 -16.25 1.05
N VAL A 64 10.79 -15.41 0.35
CA VAL A 64 10.50 -15.10 -1.05
C VAL A 64 10.92 -16.29 -1.90
N ALA A 65 9.97 -17.00 -2.48
CA ALA A 65 10.19 -18.19 -3.27
C ALA A 65 9.27 -18.22 -4.51
N SER A 66 9.39 -19.27 -5.32
CA SER A 66 8.68 -19.40 -6.60
C SER A 66 8.00 -20.77 -6.73
N ASN A 67 7.44 -21.29 -5.64
CA ASN A 67 6.95 -22.66 -5.59
C ASN A 67 5.58 -22.83 -6.28
N TYR A 68 4.83 -21.75 -6.51
CA TYR A 68 3.50 -21.80 -7.09
C TYR A 68 3.50 -21.58 -8.59
N GLN A 69 2.59 -22.24 -9.30
CA GLN A 69 2.32 -22.01 -10.71
C GLN A 69 1.02 -21.21 -10.87
N ASN A 70 0.98 -20.29 -11.83
CA ASN A 70 -0.27 -19.73 -12.31
C ASN A 70 -1.06 -20.76 -13.15
N ASP A 71 -2.30 -20.44 -13.50
CA ASP A 71 -3.17 -21.27 -14.34
C ASP A 71 -2.58 -21.63 -15.71
N SER A 72 -1.50 -20.95 -16.13
CA SER A 72 -0.76 -21.20 -17.37
C SER A 72 0.51 -22.03 -17.18
N GLY A 73 0.77 -22.56 -15.98
CA GLY A 73 1.94 -23.39 -15.66
C GLY A 73 3.25 -22.60 -15.47
N THR A 74 3.19 -21.27 -15.36
CA THR A 74 4.36 -20.42 -15.09
C THR A 74 4.53 -20.25 -13.60
N PHE A 75 5.74 -20.49 -13.09
CA PHE A 75 6.03 -20.24 -11.68
C PHE A 75 5.89 -18.76 -11.35
N MET A 76 5.25 -18.45 -10.22
CA MET A 76 5.10 -17.11 -9.69
C MET A 76 5.95 -16.96 -8.45
N ASN A 77 6.72 -15.88 -8.41
CA ASN A 77 7.39 -15.43 -7.21
C ASN A 77 6.35 -14.90 -6.22
N SER A 78 6.54 -15.22 -4.94
CA SER A 78 5.67 -14.76 -3.86
C SER A 78 6.41 -14.73 -2.54
N LEU A 79 5.89 -13.97 -1.58
CA LEU A 79 6.23 -14.16 -0.16
C LEU A 79 5.41 -15.36 0.35
N GLU A 80 6.09 -16.46 0.64
CA GLU A 80 5.45 -17.75 0.97
C GLU A 80 5.26 -17.95 2.46
N PHE A 81 4.23 -18.73 2.80
CA PHE A 81 3.78 -19.05 4.15
C PHE A 81 3.72 -20.57 4.36
N ASP A 82 4.23 -20.99 5.51
CA ASP A 82 3.96 -22.27 6.15
C ASP A 82 2.70 -22.17 7.07
N PRO A 83 2.10 -23.31 7.45
CA PRO A 83 0.92 -23.32 8.31
C PRO A 83 1.18 -22.63 9.65
N GLY A 84 0.34 -21.63 9.97
CA GLY A 84 0.42 -20.90 11.25
C GLY A 84 1.36 -19.68 11.22
N GLU A 85 2.00 -19.41 10.08
CA GLU A 85 2.74 -18.18 9.87
C GLU A 85 1.82 -16.99 9.63
N SER A 86 2.35 -15.80 9.90
CA SER A 86 1.63 -14.55 9.74
C SER A 86 2.57 -13.42 9.38
N VAL A 87 2.12 -12.53 8.50
CA VAL A 87 2.85 -11.33 8.09
C VAL A 87 2.11 -10.07 8.53
N LEU A 88 2.88 -9.08 8.96
CA LEU A 88 2.49 -7.69 9.08
C LEU A 88 3.00 -6.93 7.86
N VAL A 89 2.07 -6.26 7.18
CA VAL A 89 2.37 -5.35 6.08
C VAL A 89 2.04 -3.93 6.53
N THR A 90 3.08 -3.12 6.69
CA THR A 90 2.98 -1.72 7.12
C THR A 90 3.29 -0.79 5.96
N PHE A 91 2.38 0.12 5.70
CA PHE A 91 2.46 1.16 4.69
C PHE A 91 3.03 2.44 5.30
N LEU A 92 4.31 2.75 5.05
CA LEU A 92 5.04 3.87 5.68
C LEU A 92 4.94 5.18 4.88
N GLY A 93 4.14 5.20 3.82
CA GLY A 93 3.84 6.39 3.03
C GLY A 93 2.59 7.14 3.53
N PRO A 94 1.95 7.94 2.66
CA PRO A 94 0.60 8.43 2.90
C PRO A 94 -0.40 7.29 3.15
N LEU A 95 -1.52 7.62 3.81
CA LEU A 95 -2.53 6.65 4.17
C LEU A 95 -2.95 5.74 2.99
N ALA A 96 -2.81 4.42 3.18
CA ALA A 96 -3.09 3.41 2.18
C ALA A 96 -4.59 3.03 2.14
N LEU A 97 -5.36 3.72 1.30
CA LEU A 97 -6.78 3.38 1.05
C LEU A 97 -6.93 2.31 -0.05
N ASN A 98 -7.92 1.43 0.06
CA ASN A 98 -8.23 0.41 -0.96
C ASN A 98 -7.04 -0.49 -1.33
N VAL A 99 -6.37 -1.04 -0.32
CA VAL A 99 -5.36 -2.07 -0.50
C VAL A 99 -6.03 -3.39 -0.86
N ASP A 100 -5.48 -4.07 -1.86
CA ASP A 100 -5.89 -5.39 -2.32
C ASP A 100 -4.69 -6.35 -2.31
N PHE A 101 -4.92 -7.59 -1.88
CA PHE A 101 -3.89 -8.62 -1.78
C PHE A 101 -4.21 -9.74 -2.76
N ASP A 102 -3.27 -9.99 -3.68
CA ASP A 102 -3.33 -11.14 -4.56
C ASP A 102 -2.66 -12.32 -3.86
N ILE A 103 -3.50 -13.24 -3.36
CA ILE A 103 -3.06 -14.41 -2.59
C ILE A 103 -3.24 -15.66 -3.43
N ILE A 104 -2.18 -16.46 -3.48
CA ILE A 104 -2.09 -17.68 -4.28
C ILE A 104 -1.89 -18.90 -3.39
N GLY A 105 -2.15 -20.08 -3.95
CA GLY A 105 -1.91 -21.36 -3.24
C GLY A 105 -3.00 -21.77 -2.25
N ILE A 106 -4.10 -21.02 -2.12
CA ILE A 106 -5.21 -21.39 -1.22
C ILE A 106 -5.99 -22.59 -1.78
N SER A 107 -5.98 -23.69 -1.05
CA SER A 107 -6.73 -24.92 -1.36
C SER A 107 -8.04 -25.04 -0.56
N ALA A 108 -8.80 -26.10 -0.81
CA ALA A 108 -10.09 -26.32 -0.16
C ALA A 108 -9.94 -26.52 1.36
N GLY A 109 -10.59 -25.63 2.14
CA GLY A 109 -10.54 -25.65 3.60
C GLY A 109 -9.46 -24.76 4.21
N GLU A 110 -8.67 -24.09 3.39
CA GLU A 110 -7.64 -23.12 3.80
C GLU A 110 -8.19 -21.69 3.68
N SER A 111 -7.59 -20.77 4.42
CA SER A 111 -7.93 -19.36 4.29
C SER A 111 -6.75 -18.46 4.61
N ALA A 112 -6.66 -17.36 3.89
CA ALA A 112 -5.69 -16.30 4.11
C ALA A 112 -6.44 -14.99 3.88
N ASN A 113 -6.76 -14.28 4.95
CA ASN A 113 -7.56 -13.05 4.90
C ASN A 113 -6.76 -11.90 5.52
N PRO A 114 -6.33 -10.91 4.73
CA PRO A 114 -5.69 -9.73 5.28
C PRO A 114 -6.70 -8.95 6.12
N VAL A 115 -6.34 -8.66 7.37
CA VAL A 115 -7.16 -7.89 8.30
C VAL A 115 -6.45 -6.55 8.58
N PRO A 116 -7.11 -5.40 8.38
CA PRO A 116 -6.55 -4.13 8.82
C PRO A 116 -6.49 -4.10 10.35
N ILE A 117 -5.31 -3.84 10.90
CA ILE A 117 -5.09 -3.76 12.36
C ILE A 117 -4.61 -2.38 12.81
N GLY A 118 -4.09 -1.56 11.89
CA GLY A 118 -3.73 -0.16 12.16
C GLY A 118 -4.95 0.71 12.40
N PHE A 119 -4.86 1.67 13.33
CA PHE A 119 -5.95 2.59 13.63
C PHE A 119 -6.39 3.42 12.41
N ASP A 120 -5.42 3.73 11.53
CA ASP A 120 -5.65 4.52 10.33
C ASP A 120 -5.83 3.65 9.07
N GLY A 121 -5.60 2.33 9.13
CA GLY A 121 -5.65 1.43 7.96
C GLY A 121 -4.34 1.36 7.16
N ASP A 122 -3.23 1.77 7.79
CA ASP A 122 -1.86 1.71 7.28
C ASP A 122 -1.16 0.37 7.56
N GLU A 123 -1.79 -0.53 8.33
CA GLU A 123 -1.21 -1.80 8.72
C GLU A 123 -2.22 -2.93 8.57
N TYR A 124 -1.76 -4.01 7.92
CA TYR A 124 -2.53 -5.22 7.65
C TYR A 124 -1.80 -6.42 8.21
N GLN A 125 -2.52 -7.29 8.90
CA GLN A 125 -2.05 -8.61 9.29
C GLN A 125 -2.69 -9.65 8.39
N LEU A 126 -1.89 -10.54 7.81
CA LEU A 126 -2.38 -11.71 7.09
C LEU A 126 -1.98 -12.97 7.85
N ASP A 127 -2.98 -13.66 8.38
CA ASP A 127 -2.84 -14.97 9.00
C ASP A 127 -3.24 -16.06 8.02
N VAL A 128 -2.40 -17.09 7.87
CA VAL A 128 -2.71 -18.27 7.06
C VAL A 128 -3.23 -19.39 7.95
N ILE A 129 -4.47 -19.81 7.70
CA ILE A 129 -5.13 -20.92 8.41
C ILE A 129 -5.18 -22.13 7.49
N GLY A 130 -4.42 -23.16 7.85
CA GLY A 130 -4.31 -24.40 7.10
C GLY A 130 -3.48 -24.26 5.82
N GLY A 131 -3.03 -25.40 5.31
CA GLY A 131 -2.30 -25.49 4.03
C GLY A 131 -0.80 -25.34 4.13
N ASN A 132 -0.10 -26.15 3.36
CA ASN A 132 1.30 -25.93 3.06
C ASN A 132 1.35 -25.20 1.73
N GLY A 133 1.74 -23.95 1.78
CA GLY A 133 2.06 -23.19 0.60
C GLY A 133 0.98 -22.22 0.14
N VAL A 134 0.74 -21.23 0.98
CA VAL A 134 0.06 -20.00 0.58
C VAL A 134 1.13 -18.95 0.29
N GLY A 135 0.86 -18.01 -0.62
CA GLY A 135 1.79 -16.93 -0.90
C GLY A 135 1.09 -15.60 -1.22
N ILE A 136 1.72 -14.48 -0.87
CA ILE A 136 1.35 -13.17 -1.43
C ILE A 136 2.10 -13.00 -2.74
N ALA A 137 1.38 -13.00 -3.86
CA ALA A 137 1.95 -12.77 -5.19
C ALA A 137 2.12 -11.27 -5.46
N ALA A 138 1.11 -10.49 -5.08
CA ALA A 138 1.13 -9.05 -5.24
C ALA A 138 0.30 -8.32 -4.19
N ILE A 139 0.65 -7.06 -3.95
CA ILE A 139 -0.16 -6.12 -3.17
C ILE A 139 -0.39 -4.89 -4.04
N SER A 140 -1.67 -4.55 -4.26
CA SER A 140 -2.05 -3.40 -5.06
C SER A 140 -2.67 -2.33 -4.18
N TRP A 141 -2.27 -1.09 -4.43
CA TRP A 141 -2.85 0.09 -3.85
C TRP A 141 -3.51 0.91 -4.95
N ASN A 142 -4.83 1.04 -4.89
CA ASN A 142 -5.57 1.90 -5.79
C ASN A 142 -5.76 3.27 -5.14
N ALA A 143 -4.99 4.25 -5.61
CA ALA A 143 -5.25 5.65 -5.30
C ALA A 143 -6.71 5.98 -5.61
N VAL A 144 -7.52 6.23 -4.57
CA VAL A 144 -8.79 6.93 -4.79
C VAL A 144 -8.42 8.32 -5.29
N PRO A 145 -8.86 8.73 -6.50
CA PRO A 145 -8.62 10.09 -6.94
C PRO A 145 -9.44 11.02 -6.07
N GLU A 146 -8.81 11.80 -5.19
CA GLU A 146 -9.49 12.92 -4.54
C GLU A 146 -8.57 14.15 -4.47
N PRO A 147 -9.08 15.37 -4.69
CA PRO A 147 -10.21 15.75 -5.56
C PRO A 147 -9.83 16.99 -6.39
N SER A 148 -9.72 16.85 -7.72
CA SER A 148 -9.74 18.00 -8.64
C SER A 148 -10.96 18.92 -8.39
N SER A 149 -12.03 18.35 -7.82
CA SER A 149 -13.24 19.00 -7.34
C SER A 149 -13.03 19.95 -6.16
N SER A 150 -12.12 19.66 -5.20
CA SER A 150 -11.86 20.58 -4.08
C SER A 150 -11.09 21.83 -4.52
N LEU A 151 -10.16 21.66 -5.47
CA LEU A 151 -9.48 22.78 -6.13
C LEU A 151 -10.47 23.61 -6.96
N LEU A 152 -11.41 22.97 -7.67
CA LEU A 152 -12.46 23.67 -8.41
C LEU A 152 -13.41 24.44 -7.48
N VAL A 153 -13.74 23.89 -6.32
CA VAL A 153 -14.53 24.57 -5.27
C VAL A 153 -13.76 25.76 -4.69
N LEU A 154 -12.45 25.62 -4.45
CA LEU A 154 -11.60 26.71 -3.97
C LEU A 154 -11.46 27.85 -5.00
N LEU A 155 -11.26 27.49 -6.27
CA LEU A 155 -11.20 28.44 -7.38
C LEU A 155 -12.58 29.10 -7.63
N GLY A 156 -13.66 28.32 -7.55
CA GLY A 156 -15.04 28.80 -7.66
C GLY A 156 -15.41 29.77 -6.53
N ALA A 157 -15.15 29.41 -5.27
CA ALA A 157 -15.38 30.27 -4.11
C ALA A 157 -14.49 31.52 -4.14
N GLY A 158 -13.23 31.40 -4.56
CA GLY A 158 -12.32 32.52 -4.76
C GLY A 158 -12.82 33.51 -5.81
N SER A 159 -13.35 33.02 -6.94
CA SER A 159 -13.92 33.85 -8.00
C SER A 159 -15.16 34.65 -7.55
N LEU A 160 -16.02 34.04 -6.73
CA LEU A 160 -17.20 34.68 -6.15
C LEU A 160 -16.85 35.77 -5.15
N ILE A 161 -15.83 35.54 -4.30
CA ILE A 161 -15.35 36.53 -3.34
C ILE A 161 -14.69 37.72 -4.04
N MET A 162 -13.92 37.47 -5.11
CA MET A 162 -13.32 38.55 -5.90
C MET A 162 -14.36 39.37 -6.67
N ARG A 163 -15.45 38.74 -7.14
CA ARG A 163 -16.56 39.45 -7.81
C ARG A 163 -17.30 40.39 -6.87
N ARG A 164 -17.56 39.98 -5.62
CA ARG A 164 -18.20 40.83 -4.59
C ARG A 164 -17.37 42.04 -4.13
N ARG A 165 -16.08 42.10 -4.46
CA ARG A 165 -15.23 43.26 -4.15
C ARG A 165 -15.14 44.29 -5.28
N ARG A 166 -15.80 44.02 -6.41
CA ARG A 166 -15.73 44.82 -7.62
C ARG A 166 -17.02 45.63 -7.90
N ASP A 167 -18.11 45.28 -7.22
CA ASP A 167 -19.35 46.07 -7.09
C ASP A 167 -19.31 46.88 -5.78
#